data_AF-A0A927VFR0-F1
#
_entry.id   AF-A0A927VFR0-F1
#
_cell.length_a   1.000
_cell.length_b   1.000
_cell.length_c   1.000
_cell.angle_alpha   90.00
_cell.angle_beta   90.00
_cell.angle_gamma   90.00
#
_symmetry.space_group_name_H-M   'P 1'
#
loop_
_entity.id
_entity.type
_entity.pdbx_description
1 polymer ?
#
loop_
_entity_poly.entity_id
_entity_poly.type
_entity_poly.pdbx_seq_one_letter_code
_entity_poly.pdbx_strand_id
1 'polypeptide(L)'
;MRDIYVKKSLEGFMKKALERKEIEFKVNPEEYVRIEADVSEEEAMILQEDALCEEQRNGSMIPVYSYRVISNPELLAEYKARNNGMNSYHVLNRDRHLVKKLDLDD
;
A
#
# COMPACT_ATOMS: atom_id res chain seq x y z
N MET A 1 -18.69 -2.39 -8.92
CA MET A 1 -18.34 -1.06 -8.36
C MET A 1 -18.55 -1.06 -6.86
N ARG A 2 -17.47 -0.83 -6.11
CA ARG A 2 -17.44 -0.83 -4.64
C ARG A 2 -16.84 0.48 -4.11
N ASP A 3 -17.31 0.89 -2.95
CA ASP A 3 -16.87 2.13 -2.29
C ASP A 3 -15.65 1.89 -1.40
N ILE A 4 -14.58 2.62 -1.68
CA ILE A 4 -13.38 2.68 -0.86
C ILE A 4 -13.36 4.03 -0.16
N TYR A 5 -13.50 4.01 1.17
CA TYR A 5 -13.42 5.20 1.99
C TYR A 5 -11.98 5.42 2.43
N VAL A 6 -11.33 6.48 1.96
CA VAL A 6 -9.97 6.84 2.37
C VAL A 6 -9.93 8.22 3.01
N LYS A 7 -8.99 8.39 3.94
CA LYS A 7 -8.66 9.71 4.49
C LYS A 7 -8.21 10.62 3.36
N LYS A 8 -8.48 11.93 3.48
CA LYS A 8 -8.08 12.93 2.48
C LYS A 8 -6.56 12.94 2.21
N SER A 9 -5.73 12.64 3.21
CA SER A 9 -4.28 12.51 3.05
C SER A 9 -3.86 11.36 2.12
N LEU A 10 -4.68 10.32 2.02
CA LEU A 10 -4.43 9.11 1.22
C LEU A 10 -4.95 9.21 -0.22
N GLU A 11 -5.77 10.21 -0.54
CA GLU A 11 -6.39 10.38 -1.86
C GLU A 11 -5.37 10.32 -3.00
N GLY A 12 -4.31 11.13 -2.90
CA GLY A 12 -3.31 11.24 -3.97
C GLY A 12 -2.53 9.95 -4.19
N PHE A 13 -2.25 9.21 -3.11
CA PHE A 13 -1.61 7.90 -3.21
C PHE A 13 -2.56 6.86 -3.79
N MET A 14 -3.84 6.97 -3.46
CA MET A 14 -4.82 6.00 -3.88
C MET A 14 -5.14 6.10 -5.36
N LYS A 15 -5.26 7.32 -5.90
CA LYS A 15 -5.36 7.57 -7.35
C LYS A 15 -4.18 6.98 -8.11
N LYS A 16 -2.95 7.24 -7.65
CA LYS A 16 -1.74 6.71 -8.30
C LYS A 16 -1.71 5.18 -8.36
N ALA A 17 -2.15 4.50 -7.29
CA ALA A 17 -2.18 3.05 -7.27
C ALA A 17 -3.25 2.46 -8.20
N LEU A 18 -4.41 3.11 -8.31
CA LEU A 18 -5.48 2.72 -9.24
C LEU A 18 -5.07 2.95 -10.70
N GLU A 19 -4.51 4.11 -11.01
CA GLU A 19 -3.96 4.45 -12.34
C GLU A 19 -2.89 3.45 -12.78
N ARG A 20 -1.96 3.07 -11.88
CA ARG A 20 -0.92 2.06 -12.16
C ARG A 20 -1.49 0.69 -12.52
N LYS A 21 -2.70 0.37 -12.07
CA LYS A 21 -3.36 -0.91 -12.32
C LYS A 21 -4.41 -0.82 -13.43
N GLU A 22 -4.52 0.34 -14.10
CA GLU A 22 -5.53 0.59 -15.14
C GLU A 22 -6.97 0.36 -14.65
N ILE A 23 -7.22 0.63 -13.36
CA ILE A 23 -8.54 0.46 -12.75
C ILE A 23 -9.33 1.76 -12.89
N GLU A 24 -10.52 1.69 -13.48
CA GLU A 24 -11.44 2.83 -13.55
C GLU A 24 -11.97 3.20 -12.16
N PHE A 25 -11.97 4.50 -11.84
CA PHE A 25 -12.51 4.98 -10.58
C PHE A 25 -13.20 6.35 -10.65
N LYS A 26 -14.10 6.62 -9.69
CA LYS A 26 -14.72 7.94 -9.47
C LYS A 26 -14.45 8.44 -8.07
N VAL A 27 -14.23 9.74 -7.91
CA VAL A 27 -13.98 10.38 -6.61
C VAL A 27 -15.14 11.29 -6.22
N ASN A 28 -15.74 11.02 -5.07
CA ASN A 28 -16.78 11.87 -4.46
C ASN A 28 -16.20 12.60 -3.23
N PRO A 29 -16.29 13.96 -3.16
CA PRO A 29 -15.54 14.77 -2.19
C PRO A 29 -16.25 15.08 -0.85
N GLU A 30 -17.37 14.43 -0.50
CA GLU A 30 -18.11 14.72 0.75
C GLU A 30 -17.42 14.11 1.99
N GLU A 31 -16.71 14.95 2.76
CA GLU A 31 -15.97 14.72 4.03
C GLU A 31 -14.87 13.63 4.05
N TYR A 32 -15.03 12.58 3.26
CA TYR A 32 -14.07 11.53 2.96
C TYR A 32 -13.94 11.41 1.44
N VAL A 33 -12.76 11.03 0.98
CA VAL A 33 -12.56 10.75 -0.44
C VAL A 33 -13.12 9.36 -0.67
N ARG A 34 -14.36 9.30 -1.14
CA ARG A 34 -15.00 8.05 -1.56
C ARG A 34 -14.52 7.75 -2.96
N ILE A 35 -13.75 6.68 -3.10
CA ILE A 35 -13.28 6.18 -4.38
C ILE A 35 -14.13 4.97 -4.76
N GLU A 36 -14.95 5.12 -5.80
CA GLU A 36 -15.69 4.02 -6.40
C GLU A 36 -14.79 3.32 -7.42
N ALA A 37 -14.46 2.06 -7.19
CA ALA A 37 -13.63 1.24 -8.08
C ALA A 37 -14.28 -0.14 -8.31
N ASP A 38 -14.08 -0.73 -9.48
CA ASP A 38 -14.54 -2.10 -9.77
C ASP A 38 -13.47 -3.13 -9.38
N VAL A 39 -13.32 -3.32 -8.07
CA VAL A 39 -12.31 -4.23 -7.49
C VAL A 39 -12.96 -5.16 -6.48
N SER A 40 -12.34 -6.32 -6.27
CA SER A 40 -12.69 -7.20 -5.16
C SER A 40 -12.37 -6.56 -3.79
N GLU A 41 -12.93 -7.13 -2.72
CA GLU A 41 -12.67 -6.67 -1.35
C GLU A 41 -11.20 -6.82 -0.95
N GLU A 42 -10.60 -7.94 -1.31
CA GLU A 42 -9.19 -8.22 -1.07
C GLU A 42 -8.29 -7.21 -1.79
N GLU A 43 -8.59 -6.91 -3.05
CA GLU A 43 -7.86 -5.90 -3.81
C GLU A 43 -7.99 -4.50 -3.22
N ALA A 44 -9.19 -4.14 -2.73
CA ALA A 44 -9.39 -2.86 -2.05
C ALA A 44 -8.54 -2.76 -0.78
N MET A 45 -8.43 -3.84 0.01
CA MET A 45 -7.57 -3.88 1.20
C MET A 45 -6.09 -3.75 0.84
N ILE A 46 -5.64 -4.44 -0.22
CA ILE A 46 -4.26 -4.35 -0.72
C ILE A 46 -3.95 -2.93 -1.18
N LEU A 47 -4.88 -2.30 -1.91
CA LEU A 47 -4.76 -0.92 -2.38
C LEU A 47 -4.63 0.06 -1.21
N GLN A 48 -5.47 -0.07 -0.19
CA GLN A 48 -5.37 0.76 1.01
C GLN A 48 -4.04 0.58 1.75
N GLU A 49 -3.55 -0.65 1.83
CA GLU A 49 -2.25 -0.96 2.43
C GLU A 49 -1.08 -0.34 1.65
N ASP A 50 -1.09 -0.46 0.32
CA ASP A 50 -0.08 0.16 -0.55
C ASP A 50 -0.09 1.69 -0.38
N ALA A 51 -1.28 2.31 -0.29
CA ALA A 51 -1.41 3.75 -0.07
C ALA A 51 -0.83 4.19 1.29
N LEU A 52 -1.02 3.41 2.35
CA LEU A 52 -0.41 3.69 3.66
C LEU A 52 1.11 3.58 3.63
N CYS A 53 1.65 2.64 2.85
CA CYS A 53 3.09 2.52 2.64
C CYS A 53 3.66 3.77 1.95
N GLU A 54 3.02 4.23 0.89
CA GLU A 54 3.44 5.45 0.18
C GLU A 54 3.26 6.72 1.02
N GLU A 55 2.18 6.81 1.81
CA GLU A 55 1.99 7.91 2.78
C GLU A 55 3.11 7.94 3.81
N GLN A 56 3.47 6.80 4.40
CA GLN A 56 4.57 6.72 5.36
C GLN A 56 5.93 7.03 4.72
N ARG A 57 6.13 6.62 3.46
CA ARG A 57 7.36 6.91 2.71
C ARG A 57 7.57 8.42 2.57
N ASN A 58 6.50 9.19 2.35
CA ASN A 58 6.49 10.66 2.28
C ASN A 58 7.72 11.29 1.59
N GLY A 59 8.04 10.85 0.37
CA GLY A 59 9.16 11.39 -0.41
C GLY A 59 10.56 10.83 -0.05
N SER A 60 10.66 9.94 0.92
CA SER A 60 11.90 9.19 1.20
C SER A 60 12.31 8.33 0.00
N MET A 61 13.62 8.24 -0.24
CA MET A 61 14.17 7.32 -1.24
C MET A 61 14.01 5.85 -0.82
N ILE A 62 13.94 5.56 0.48
CA ILE A 62 13.80 4.20 1.01
C ILE A 62 12.32 3.79 0.94
N PRO A 63 11.97 2.68 0.26
CA PRO A 63 10.60 2.20 0.18
C PRO A 63 10.09 1.73 1.55
N VAL A 64 8.78 1.80 1.74
CA VAL A 64 8.08 1.22 2.89
C VAL A 64 7.29 0.01 2.39
N TYR A 65 7.38 -1.12 3.07
CA TYR A 65 6.63 -2.34 2.76
C TYR A 65 5.79 -2.79 3.96
N SER A 66 4.64 -3.38 3.68
CA SER A 66 3.78 -4.01 4.69
C SER A 66 4.29 -5.40 5.06
N TYR A 67 3.78 -5.95 6.16
CA TYR A 67 4.05 -7.33 6.58
C TYR A 67 3.73 -8.33 5.47
N ARG A 68 2.61 -8.14 4.76
CA ARG A 68 2.18 -9.00 3.65
C ARG A 68 3.24 -9.10 2.55
N VAL A 69 3.88 -7.99 2.21
CA VAL A 69 4.94 -7.94 1.19
C VAL A 69 6.21 -8.62 1.69
N ILE A 70 6.67 -8.32 2.90
CA ILE A 70 7.95 -8.86 3.42
C ILE A 70 7.88 -10.34 3.81
N SER A 71 6.70 -10.85 4.18
CA SER A 71 6.49 -12.25 4.55
C SER A 71 6.30 -13.18 3.34
N ASN A 72 6.19 -12.61 2.14
CA ASN A 72 6.13 -13.36 0.88
C ASN A 72 7.37 -13.05 0.01
N PRO A 73 8.34 -13.98 -0.12
CA PRO A 73 9.58 -13.74 -0.86
C PRO A 73 9.40 -13.35 -2.32
N GLU A 74 8.41 -13.93 -3.01
CA GLU A 74 8.13 -13.63 -4.42
C GLU A 74 7.61 -12.20 -4.57
N LEU A 75 6.65 -11.82 -3.72
CA LEU A 75 6.07 -10.48 -3.70
C LEU A 75 7.11 -9.42 -3.30
N LEU A 76 7.98 -9.74 -2.34
CA LEU A 76 9.09 -8.86 -1.95
C LEU A 76 10.05 -8.63 -3.13
N ALA A 77 10.38 -9.68 -3.89
CA ALA A 77 11.25 -9.57 -5.06
C ALA A 77 10.65 -8.65 -6.13
N GLU A 78 9.35 -8.78 -6.41
CA GLU A 78 8.64 -7.87 -7.33
C GLU A 78 8.69 -6.41 -6.86
N TYR A 79 8.42 -6.15 -5.58
CA TYR A 79 8.42 -4.78 -5.03
C TYR A 79 9.83 -4.18 -5.02
N LYS A 80 10.87 -4.98 -4.77
CA LYS A 80 12.27 -4.55 -4.90
C LYS A 80 12.60 -4.20 -6.35
N ALA A 81 12.19 -5.03 -7.32
CA ALA A 81 12.41 -4.74 -8.74
C ALA A 81 11.76 -3.41 -9.16
N ARG A 82 10.53 -3.13 -8.67
CA ARG A 82 9.83 -1.85 -8.89
C ARG A 82 10.54 -0.64 -8.27
N ASN A 83 11.33 -0.83 -7.22
CA ASN A 83 12.11 0.21 -6.55
C ASN A 83 13.59 0.17 -6.96
N ASN A 84 13.88 -0.02 -8.25
CA ASN A 84 15.24 -0.06 -8.82
C ASN A 84 16.19 -1.09 -8.18
N GLY A 85 15.63 -2.21 -7.69
CA GLY A 85 16.42 -3.26 -7.04
C GLY A 85 16.93 -2.89 -5.64
N MET A 86 16.36 -1.85 -5.00
CA MET A 86 16.79 -1.44 -3.67
C MET A 86 16.51 -2.54 -2.63
N ASN A 87 17.57 -2.95 -1.92
CA ASN A 87 17.48 -4.00 -0.88
C ASN A 87 17.03 -3.46 0.48
N SER A 88 17.25 -2.18 0.74
CA SER A 88 16.83 -1.53 1.98
C SER A 88 15.36 -1.11 1.91
N TYR A 89 14.61 -1.35 2.98
CA TYR A 89 13.22 -0.92 3.12
C TYR A 89 12.90 -0.64 4.59
N HIS A 90 11.89 0.19 4.81
CA HIS A 90 11.24 0.31 6.10
C HIS A 90 9.98 -0.58 6.15
N VAL A 91 9.62 -1.02 7.35
CA VAL A 91 8.35 -1.71 7.56
C VAL A 91 7.28 -0.67 7.91
N LEU A 92 6.09 -0.86 7.36
CA LEU A 92 4.91 -0.06 7.71
C LEU A 92 4.74 -0.04 9.23
N ASN A 93 4.54 1.14 9.83
CA ASN A 93 4.62 1.33 11.27
C ASN A 93 3.62 0.43 12.03
N ARG A 94 2.42 0.26 11.47
CA ARG A 94 1.39 -0.62 12.04
C ARG A 94 1.84 -2.08 12.09
N ASP A 95 2.74 -2.50 11.20
CA ASP A 95 3.17 -3.89 11.01
C ASP A 95 4.47 -4.24 11.75
N ARG A 96 5.18 -3.25 12.30
CA ARG A 96 6.48 -3.47 12.98
C ARG A 96 6.44 -4.52 14.09
N HIS A 97 5.31 -4.65 14.77
CA HIS A 97 5.13 -5.63 15.85
C HIS A 97 5.06 -7.08 15.36
N LEU A 98 4.65 -7.31 14.11
CA LEU A 98 4.60 -8.63 13.49
C LEU A 98 6.00 -9.11 13.11
N VAL A 99 6.84 -8.19 12.62
CA VAL A 99 8.23 -8.50 12.27
C VAL A 99 9.08 -8.81 13.49
N LYS A 100 8.90 -8.05 14.58
CA LYS A 100 9.58 -8.33 15.85
C LYS A 100 9.27 -9.71 16.43
N LYS A 101 8.14 -10.33 16.05
CA LYS A 101 7.82 -11.70 16.47
C LYS A 101 8.60 -12.74 15.66
N LEU A 102 8.77 -12.52 14.35
CA LEU A 102 9.58 -13.39 13.50
C LEU A 102 11.04 -13.50 14.02
N ASP A 103 11.63 -12.38 14.44
CA ASP A 103 13.00 -12.37 14.99
C ASP A 103 13.13 -12.99 16.40
N LEU A 104 12.01 -13.31 17.07
CA LEU A 104 12.00 -13.93 18.41
C LEU A 104 11.73 -15.45 18.37
N ASP A 105 11.30 -15.95 17.21
CA ASP A 105 10.97 -17.36 17.00
C ASP A 105 12.09 -18.14 16.24
N ASP A 106 13.21 -17.47 15.91
CA ASP A 106 14.48 -18.05 15.38
C ASP A 106 15.55 -18.21 16.50
#